data_AF-A0A3D4JKJ5-F1
#
_entry.id   AF-A0A3D4JKJ5-F1
#
_cell.length_a   1.000
_cell.length_b   1.000
_cell.length_c   1.000
_cell.angle_alpha   90.00
_cell.angle_beta   90.00
_cell.angle_gamma   90.00
#
_symmetry.space_group_name_H-M   'P 1'
#
loop_
_entity.id
_entity.type
_entity.pdbx_description
1 polymer ?
#
loop_
_entity_poly.entity_id
_entity_poly.type
_entity_poly.pdbx_seq_one_letter_code
_entity_poly.pdbx_strand_id
1 'polypeptide(L)'
;MKRMSLGERIKITKRGFGILKKYCPGLAEQKALYEIIHSLQPFISIWFSARIVDELINYCRKEYIATYVISIIVINFICTVIQNILLHVCNEKESQMWNWFEKVFSDKQMSLDYDELEDVSIQKQWQEVEENLFMFGNGLGQLVWGTSVIVKVFINIFIALLMSGTLFISKSGQEMVDHPIWIVIILGCITLCGFSNYKATRKENSL
;
A
#
# COMPACT_ATOMS: atom_id res chain seq x y z
N MET A 1 -8.05 -28.29 -1.65
CA MET A 1 -6.87 -27.56 -1.14
C MET A 1 -6.91 -27.55 0.39
N LYS A 2 -5.87 -28.09 1.05
CA LYS A 2 -5.73 -28.06 2.52
C LYS A 2 -5.59 -26.60 2.96
N ARG A 3 -6.42 -26.11 3.91
CA ARG A 3 -6.27 -24.75 4.44
C ARG A 3 -4.90 -24.66 5.13
N MET A 4 -3.95 -23.97 4.49
CA MET A 4 -2.66 -23.68 5.10
C MET A 4 -2.86 -22.90 6.40
N SER A 5 -2.07 -23.25 7.40
CA SER A 5 -2.05 -22.52 8.67
C SER A 5 -1.51 -21.10 8.45
N LEU A 6 -1.92 -20.14 9.30
CA LEU A 6 -1.44 -18.76 9.20
C LEU A 6 0.10 -18.67 9.32
N GLY A 7 0.72 -19.52 10.13
CA GLY A 7 2.17 -19.58 10.30
C GLY A 7 2.89 -20.02 9.02
N GLU A 8 2.37 -21.02 8.31
CA GLU A 8 2.92 -21.47 7.02
C GLU A 8 2.81 -20.38 5.96
N ARG A 9 1.67 -19.67 5.91
CA ARG A 9 1.47 -18.54 4.99
C ARG A 9 2.52 -17.45 5.21
N ILE A 10 2.75 -17.06 6.47
CA ILE A 10 3.76 -16.06 6.83
C ILE A 10 5.16 -16.54 6.44
N LYS A 11 5.49 -17.82 6.68
CA LYS A 11 6.79 -18.41 6.32
C LYS A 11 7.02 -18.37 4.81
N ILE A 12 6.02 -18.69 4.01
CA ILE A 12 6.08 -18.65 2.54
C ILE A 12 6.24 -17.21 2.05
N THR A 13 5.44 -16.27 2.56
CA THR A 13 5.55 -14.84 2.24
C THR A 13 6.95 -14.30 2.57
N LYS A 14 7.49 -14.63 3.75
CA LYS A 14 8.85 -14.23 4.16
C LYS A 14 9.91 -14.80 3.22
N ARG A 15 9.76 -16.04 2.78
CA ARG A 15 10.64 -16.66 1.78
C ARG A 15 10.56 -15.94 0.44
N GLY A 16 9.36 -15.58 -0.01
CA GLY A 16 9.15 -14.80 -1.24
C GLY A 16 9.84 -13.44 -1.20
N PHE A 17 9.73 -12.71 -0.09
CA PHE A 17 10.48 -11.46 0.10
C PHE A 17 12.00 -11.68 0.16
N GLY A 18 12.48 -12.81 0.68
CA GLY A 18 13.89 -13.18 0.63
C GLY A 18 14.42 -13.36 -0.79
N ILE A 19 13.62 -14.00 -1.66
CA ILE A 19 13.94 -14.15 -3.09
C ILE A 19 13.93 -12.78 -3.77
N LEU A 20 12.90 -11.97 -3.54
CA LEU A 20 12.82 -10.61 -4.07
C LEU A 20 14.02 -9.76 -3.65
N LYS A 21 14.46 -9.84 -2.39
CA LYS A 21 15.63 -9.09 -1.92
C LYS A 21 16.93 -9.54 -2.61
N LYS A 22 17.06 -10.82 -2.92
CA LYS A 22 18.24 -11.38 -3.60
C LYS A 22 18.30 -10.99 -5.07
N TYR A 23 17.18 -11.06 -5.79
CA TYR A 23 17.13 -10.87 -7.24
C TYR A 23 16.73 -9.45 -7.66
N CYS A 24 15.86 -8.78 -6.91
CA CYS A 24 15.35 -7.42 -7.18
C CYS A 24 15.56 -6.49 -5.97
N PRO A 25 16.82 -6.18 -5.58
CA PRO A 25 17.11 -5.41 -4.39
C PRO A 25 16.51 -3.99 -4.44
N GLY A 26 15.82 -3.63 -3.35
CA GLY A 26 15.24 -2.30 -3.16
C GLY A 26 13.98 -2.01 -3.97
N LEU A 27 13.46 -2.94 -4.79
CA LEU A 27 12.19 -2.74 -5.52
C LEU A 27 11.02 -2.59 -4.53
N ALA A 28 10.86 -3.56 -3.61
CA ALA A 28 9.80 -3.51 -2.61
C ALA A 28 9.95 -2.32 -1.63
N GLU A 29 11.17 -1.96 -1.27
CA GLU A 29 11.46 -0.84 -0.37
C GLU A 29 11.12 0.51 -1.03
N GLN A 30 11.54 0.73 -2.28
CA GLN A 30 11.24 1.96 -3.01
C GLN A 30 9.75 2.11 -3.29
N LYS A 31 9.07 1.00 -3.63
CA LYS A 31 7.62 1.00 -3.84
C LYS A 31 6.87 1.30 -2.53
N ALA A 32 7.35 0.79 -1.39
CA ALA A 32 6.80 1.14 -0.08
C ALA A 32 7.00 2.63 0.24
N LEU A 33 8.20 3.19 0.02
CA LEU A 33 8.48 4.61 0.25
C LEU A 33 7.60 5.51 -0.61
N TYR A 34 7.43 5.18 -1.89
CA TYR A 34 6.53 5.90 -2.80
C TYR A 34 5.11 5.95 -2.24
N GLU A 35 4.56 4.79 -1.84
CA GLU A 35 3.19 4.72 -1.32
C GLU A 35 3.00 5.43 0.01
N ILE A 36 4.02 5.47 0.86
CA ILE A 36 3.98 6.25 2.10
C ILE A 36 3.76 7.73 1.76
N ILE A 37 4.59 8.29 0.88
CA ILE A 37 4.51 9.72 0.52
C ILE A 37 3.20 10.00 -0.23
N HIS A 38 2.82 9.13 -1.16
CA HIS A 38 1.58 9.26 -1.94
C HIS A 38 0.33 9.21 -1.05
N SER A 39 0.31 8.31 -0.07
CA SER A 39 -0.81 8.22 0.88
C SER A 39 -0.83 9.38 1.88
N LEU A 40 0.32 9.92 2.28
CA LEU A 40 0.42 11.03 3.23
C LEU A 40 0.03 12.38 2.63
N GLN A 41 0.32 12.61 1.35
CA GLN A 41 0.13 13.90 0.68
C GLN A 41 -1.26 14.54 0.87
N PRO A 42 -2.40 13.83 0.70
CA PRO A 42 -3.71 14.44 0.90
C PRO A 42 -3.92 14.94 2.34
N PHE A 43 -3.36 14.26 3.34
CA PHE A 43 -3.51 14.64 4.75
C PHE A 43 -2.72 15.88 5.12
N ILE A 44 -1.55 16.09 4.51
CA ILE A 44 -0.78 17.34 4.64
C ILE A 44 -1.67 18.51 4.22
N SER A 45 -2.31 18.40 3.07
CA SER A 45 -3.20 19.45 2.56
C SER A 45 -4.38 19.70 3.49
N ILE A 46 -5.04 18.65 4.01
CA ILE A 46 -6.14 18.78 4.98
C ILE A 46 -5.69 19.52 6.25
N TRP A 47 -4.53 19.16 6.79
CA TRP A 47 -4.00 19.77 8.02
C TRP A 47 -3.69 21.26 7.84
N PHE A 48 -3.03 21.63 6.74
CA PHE A 48 -2.76 23.05 6.44
C PHE A 48 -4.04 23.83 6.16
N SER A 49 -5.04 23.23 5.49
CA SER A 49 -6.36 23.87 5.31
C SER A 49 -7.03 24.20 6.65
N ALA A 50 -7.01 23.27 7.62
CA ALA A 50 -7.56 23.52 8.95
C ALA A 50 -6.86 24.69 9.65
N ARG A 51 -5.51 24.74 9.61
CA ARG A 51 -4.74 25.85 10.20
C ARG A 51 -5.00 27.21 9.56
N ILE A 52 -5.20 27.25 8.25
CA ILE A 52 -5.56 28.48 7.55
C ILE A 52 -6.94 28.97 8.00
N VAL A 53 -7.91 28.06 8.14
CA VAL A 53 -9.26 28.39 8.63
C VAL A 53 -9.21 28.88 10.09
N ASP A 54 -8.47 28.22 10.97
CA ASP A 54 -8.31 28.64 12.37
C ASP A 54 -7.73 30.05 12.49
N GLU A 55 -6.73 30.39 11.67
CA GLU A 55 -6.08 31.71 11.70
C GLU A 55 -6.97 32.81 11.11
N LEU A 56 -7.82 32.45 10.13
CA LEU A 56 -8.84 33.34 9.57
C LEU A 56 -9.93 33.69 10.60
N ILE A 57 -10.36 32.73 11.42
CA ILE A 57 -11.44 32.93 12.39
C ILE A 57 -10.94 33.68 13.64
N ASN A 58 -9.72 33.41 14.12
CA ASN A 58 -9.25 33.96 15.39
C ASN A 58 -8.63 35.37 15.27
N TYR A 59 -7.48 35.49 14.62
CA TYR A 59 -6.65 36.71 14.68
C TYR A 59 -6.47 37.40 13.33
N CYS A 60 -6.83 36.74 12.22
CA CYS A 60 -6.75 37.27 10.86
C CYS A 60 -5.37 37.87 10.49
N ARG A 61 -4.29 37.28 11.02
CA ARG A 61 -2.93 37.74 10.78
C ARG A 61 -2.45 37.31 9.39
N LYS A 62 -2.43 38.27 8.47
CA LYS A 62 -2.09 38.06 7.05
C LYS A 62 -0.72 37.39 6.84
N GLU A 63 0.27 37.73 7.66
CA GLU A 63 1.62 37.16 7.58
C GLU A 63 1.66 35.65 7.85
N TYR A 64 0.91 35.18 8.85
CA TYR A 64 0.83 33.75 9.19
C TYR A 64 0.06 32.96 8.13
N ILE A 65 -1.06 33.52 7.64
CA ILE A 65 -1.83 32.89 6.56
C ILE A 65 -0.97 32.76 5.29
N ALA A 66 -0.25 33.81 4.91
CA ALA A 66 0.66 33.78 3.76
C ALA A 66 1.75 32.70 3.95
N THR A 67 2.31 32.59 5.15
CA THR A 67 3.33 31.58 5.47
C THR A 67 2.76 30.16 5.34
N TYR A 68 1.54 29.90 5.84
CA TYR A 68 0.90 28.58 5.70
C TYR A 68 0.60 28.23 4.24
N VAL A 69 0.11 29.18 3.44
CA VAL A 69 -0.19 28.99 2.01
C VAL A 69 1.09 28.73 1.21
N ILE A 70 2.17 29.45 1.48
CA ILE A 70 3.46 29.20 0.83
C ILE A 70 3.98 27.82 1.24
N SER A 71 3.89 27.48 2.52
CA SER A 71 4.37 26.19 3.05
C SER A 71 3.64 25.00 2.43
N ILE A 72 2.30 25.02 2.32
CA ILE A 72 1.54 23.94 1.70
C ILE A 72 1.91 23.76 0.22
N ILE A 73 2.12 24.85 -0.52
CA ILE A 73 2.53 24.78 -1.94
C ILE A 73 3.92 24.18 -2.06
N VAL A 74 4.89 24.66 -1.27
CA VAL A 74 6.27 24.18 -1.30
C VAL A 74 6.36 22.71 -0.89
N ILE A 75 5.67 22.30 0.17
CA ILE A 75 5.66 20.91 0.63
C ILE A 75 5.02 20.00 -0.42
N ASN A 76 3.88 20.38 -0.99
CA ASN A 76 3.24 19.57 -2.03
C ASN A 76 4.12 19.45 -3.28
N PHE A 77 4.80 20.53 -3.66
CA PHE A 77 5.74 20.52 -4.78
C PHE A 77 6.89 19.55 -4.52
N ILE A 78 7.55 19.65 -3.36
CA ILE A 78 8.65 18.76 -2.97
C ILE A 78 8.17 17.30 -2.92
N CYS A 79 7.02 17.02 -2.30
CA CYS A 79 6.44 15.68 -2.25
C CYS A 79 6.21 15.12 -3.66
N THR A 80 5.64 15.93 -4.56
CA THR A 80 5.35 15.52 -5.94
C THR A 80 6.64 15.25 -6.73
N VAL A 81 7.68 16.07 -6.55
CA VAL A 81 8.99 15.85 -7.19
C VAL A 81 9.62 14.54 -6.70
N ILE A 82 9.66 14.32 -5.38
CA ILE A 82 10.21 13.08 -4.79
C ILE A 82 9.42 11.86 -5.26
N GLN A 83 8.09 11.94 -5.27
CA GLN A 83 7.23 10.87 -5.77
C GLN A 83 7.51 10.54 -7.24
N ASN A 84 7.67 11.54 -8.10
CA ASN A 84 7.97 11.30 -9.51
C ASN A 84 9.33 10.63 -9.71
N ILE A 85 10.35 11.03 -8.94
CA ILE A 85 11.67 10.38 -8.96
C ILE A 85 11.55 8.93 -8.51
N LEU A 86 10.88 8.68 -7.37
CA LEU A 86 10.66 7.32 -6.86
C LEU A 86 9.87 6.46 -7.84
N LEU A 87 8.84 7.03 -8.46
CA LEU A 87 8.00 6.34 -9.44
C LEU A 87 8.83 5.96 -10.68
N HIS A 88 9.66 6.87 -11.18
CA HIS A 88 10.52 6.60 -12.33
C HIS A 88 11.50 5.45 -12.04
N VAL A 89 12.21 5.52 -10.92
CA VAL A 89 13.15 4.47 -10.49
C VAL A 89 12.43 3.14 -10.23
N CYS A 90 11.24 3.19 -9.63
CA CYS A 90 10.44 2.00 -9.39
C CYS A 90 9.98 1.35 -10.70
N ASN A 91 9.54 2.14 -11.67
CA ASN A 91 9.09 1.66 -12.98
C ASN A 91 10.23 1.00 -13.77
N GLU A 92 11.44 1.57 -13.71
CA GLU A 92 12.61 0.95 -14.34
C GLU A 92 12.93 -0.41 -13.72
N LYS A 93 12.94 -0.49 -12.38
CA LYS A 93 13.18 -1.76 -11.68
C LYS A 93 12.07 -2.78 -11.89
N GLU A 94 10.82 -2.32 -11.97
CA GLU A 94 9.66 -3.17 -12.25
C GLU A 94 9.68 -3.68 -13.69
N SER A 95 10.15 -2.89 -14.66
CA SER A 95 10.38 -3.35 -16.02
C SER A 95 11.45 -4.45 -16.07
N GLN A 96 12.53 -4.32 -15.29
CA GLN A 96 13.58 -5.34 -15.20
C GLN A 96 13.18 -6.56 -14.36
N MET A 97 12.18 -6.43 -13.48
CA MET A 97 11.74 -7.47 -12.54
C MET A 97 11.39 -8.78 -13.24
N TRP A 98 10.74 -8.71 -14.40
CA TRP A 98 10.33 -9.89 -15.15
C TRP A 98 11.53 -10.73 -15.63
N ASN A 99 12.57 -10.07 -16.11
CA ASN A 99 13.83 -10.74 -16.48
C ASN A 99 14.49 -11.41 -15.27
N TRP A 100 14.42 -10.76 -14.09
CA TRP A 100 14.92 -11.33 -12.85
C TRP A 100 14.09 -12.51 -12.36
N PHE A 101 12.77 -12.49 -12.57
CA PHE A 101 11.91 -13.64 -12.26
C PHE A 101 12.22 -14.82 -13.17
N GLU A 102 12.40 -14.59 -14.47
CA GLU A 102 12.86 -15.62 -15.40
C GLU A 102 14.19 -16.23 -14.93
N LYS A 103 15.15 -15.40 -14.52
CA LYS A 103 16.41 -15.86 -13.94
C LYS A 103 16.23 -16.74 -12.69
N VAL A 104 15.24 -16.45 -11.83
CA VAL A 104 14.94 -17.31 -10.66
C VAL A 104 14.52 -18.71 -11.11
N PHE A 105 13.72 -18.82 -12.18
CA PHE A 105 13.35 -20.13 -12.74
C PHE A 105 14.55 -20.83 -13.36
N SER A 106 15.35 -20.13 -14.18
CA SER A 106 16.53 -20.71 -14.82
C SER A 106 17.56 -21.21 -13.80
N ASP A 107 17.85 -20.42 -12.77
CA ASP A 107 18.74 -20.82 -11.67
C ASP A 107 18.21 -22.06 -10.94
N LYS A 108 16.88 -22.17 -10.77
CA LYS A 108 16.27 -23.33 -10.15
C LYS A 108 16.31 -24.55 -11.07
N GLN A 109 16.10 -24.40 -12.37
CA GLN A 109 16.22 -25.47 -13.37
C GLN A 109 17.60 -26.12 -13.31
N MET A 110 18.63 -25.28 -13.32
CA MET A 110 20.02 -25.70 -13.38
C MET A 110 20.45 -26.43 -12.09
N SER A 111 19.69 -26.27 -11.01
CA SER A 111 19.92 -26.97 -9.74
C SER A 111 19.21 -28.32 -9.62
N LEU A 112 18.38 -28.71 -10.59
CA LEU A 112 17.66 -29.99 -10.60
C LEU A 112 18.48 -31.05 -11.35
N ASP A 113 18.37 -32.30 -10.90
CA ASP A 113 18.98 -33.44 -11.60
C ASP A 113 18.21 -33.77 -12.88
N TYR A 114 18.86 -34.42 -13.85
CA TYR A 114 18.24 -34.76 -15.15
C TYR A 114 16.98 -35.61 -14.99
N ASP A 115 16.98 -36.56 -14.05
CA ASP A 115 15.83 -37.42 -13.78
C ASP A 115 14.61 -36.61 -13.29
N GLU A 116 14.83 -35.53 -12.54
CA GLU A 116 13.76 -34.63 -12.08
C GLU A 116 13.27 -33.70 -13.20
N LEU A 117 14.15 -33.32 -14.13
CA LEU A 117 13.80 -32.49 -15.29
C LEU A 117 12.94 -33.24 -16.32
N GLU A 118 13.14 -34.55 -16.47
CA GLU A 118 12.34 -35.40 -17.36
C GLU A 118 11.02 -35.87 -16.73
N ASP A 119 10.82 -35.66 -15.43
CA ASP A 119 9.57 -36.02 -14.75
C ASP A 119 8.41 -35.11 -15.20
N VAL A 120 7.40 -35.74 -15.80
CA VAL A 120 6.20 -35.06 -16.33
C VAL A 120 5.42 -34.32 -15.24
N SER A 121 5.43 -34.81 -14.00
CA SER A 121 4.74 -34.16 -12.89
C SER A 121 5.44 -32.87 -12.46
N ILE A 122 6.78 -32.84 -12.50
CA ILE A 122 7.58 -31.65 -12.19
C ILE A 122 7.43 -30.62 -13.30
N GLN A 123 7.50 -31.03 -14.57
CA GLN A 123 7.28 -30.13 -15.71
C GLN A 123 5.90 -29.47 -15.66
N LYS A 124 4.86 -30.22 -15.32
CA LYS A 124 3.50 -29.66 -15.17
C LYS A 124 3.42 -28.64 -14.04
N GLN A 125 4.01 -28.92 -12.87
CA GLN A 125 4.05 -27.95 -11.77
C GLN A 125 4.79 -26.68 -12.15
N TRP A 126 5.88 -26.83 -12.90
CA TRP A 126 6.66 -25.72 -13.43
C TRP A 126 5.83 -24.82 -14.36
N GLN A 127 5.16 -25.41 -15.34
CA GLN A 127 4.29 -24.69 -16.25
C GLN A 127 3.17 -23.97 -15.48
N GLU A 128 2.54 -24.63 -14.51
CA GLU A 128 1.51 -24.00 -13.66
C GLU A 128 2.07 -22.79 -12.89
N VAL A 129 3.29 -22.86 -12.37
CA VAL A 129 3.91 -21.74 -11.63
C VAL A 129 4.29 -20.59 -12.58
N GLU A 130 4.82 -20.91 -13.76
CA GLU A 130 5.20 -19.94 -14.79
C GLU A 130 3.96 -19.19 -15.31
N GLU A 131 2.90 -19.93 -15.68
CA GLU A 131 1.62 -19.35 -16.09
C GLU A 131 1.04 -18.47 -14.97
N ASN A 132 1.04 -18.96 -13.72
CA ASN A 132 0.59 -18.18 -12.58
C ASN A 132 1.38 -16.87 -12.40
N LEU A 133 2.69 -16.89 -12.56
CA LEU A 133 3.50 -15.69 -12.38
C LEU A 133 3.41 -14.72 -13.56
N PHE A 134 3.58 -15.19 -14.79
CA PHE A 134 3.70 -14.31 -15.96
C PHE A 134 2.36 -13.97 -16.61
N MET A 135 1.38 -14.88 -16.61
CA MET A 135 0.05 -14.59 -17.16
C MET A 135 -0.86 -13.92 -16.13
N PHE A 136 -0.82 -14.39 -14.88
CA PHE A 136 -1.72 -13.89 -13.83
C PHE A 136 -1.06 -12.95 -12.82
N GLY A 137 0.27 -12.81 -12.85
CA GLY A 137 0.98 -11.96 -11.90
C GLY A 137 0.96 -12.47 -10.46
N ASN A 138 0.53 -13.72 -10.24
CA ASN A 138 0.42 -14.34 -8.92
C ASN A 138 1.81 -14.73 -8.37
N GLY A 139 1.93 -14.91 -7.06
CA GLY A 139 3.20 -15.28 -6.44
C GLY A 139 4.14 -14.08 -6.25
N LEU A 140 5.31 -14.06 -6.90
CA LEU A 140 6.32 -13.01 -6.71
C LEU A 140 5.86 -11.63 -7.20
N GLY A 141 5.12 -11.55 -8.31
CA GLY A 141 4.53 -10.29 -8.80
C GLY A 141 3.52 -9.72 -7.79
N GLN A 142 2.62 -10.56 -7.30
CA GLN A 142 1.64 -10.19 -6.28
C GLN A 142 2.29 -9.73 -4.97
N LEU A 143 3.44 -10.27 -4.59
CA LEU A 143 4.21 -9.78 -3.43
C LEU A 143 4.70 -8.34 -3.65
N VAL A 144 5.18 -8.01 -4.86
CA VAL A 144 5.65 -6.65 -5.19
C VAL A 144 4.48 -5.65 -5.18
N TRP A 145 3.38 -5.95 -5.88
CA TRP A 145 2.23 -5.04 -5.93
C TRP A 145 1.46 -5.00 -4.61
N GLY A 146 1.32 -6.15 -3.95
CA GLY A 146 0.66 -6.26 -2.65
C GLY A 146 1.38 -5.47 -1.56
N THR A 147 2.69 -5.29 -1.65
CA THR A 147 3.45 -4.41 -0.74
C THR A 147 2.91 -2.98 -0.78
N SER A 148 2.66 -2.43 -1.97
CA SER A 148 2.12 -1.09 -2.13
C SER A 148 0.73 -0.97 -1.48
N VAL A 149 -0.15 -1.94 -1.76
CA VAL A 149 -1.51 -1.97 -1.22
C VAL A 149 -1.50 -2.05 0.31
N ILE A 150 -0.68 -2.92 0.90
CA ILE A 150 -0.58 -3.09 2.35
C ILE A 150 -0.12 -1.79 3.01
N VAL A 151 0.92 -1.16 2.46
CA VAL A 151 1.46 0.10 2.98
C VAL A 151 0.42 1.21 2.91
N LYS A 152 -0.23 1.38 1.76
CA LYS A 152 -1.29 2.38 1.56
C LYS A 152 -2.44 2.20 2.56
N VAL A 153 -2.94 0.98 2.70
CA VAL A 153 -4.04 0.68 3.63
C VAL A 153 -3.61 0.96 5.07
N PHE A 154 -2.41 0.52 5.45
CA PHE A 154 -1.88 0.73 6.80
C PHE A 154 -1.75 2.23 7.14
N ILE A 155 -1.12 3.00 6.25
CA ILE A 155 -0.92 4.45 6.44
C ILE A 155 -2.27 5.17 6.52
N ASN A 156 -3.21 4.86 5.63
CA ASN A 156 -4.53 5.48 5.64
C ASN A 156 -5.30 5.18 6.93
N ILE A 157 -5.30 3.93 7.40
CA ILE A 157 -5.94 3.56 8.68
C ILE A 157 -5.27 4.30 9.84
N PHE A 158 -3.93 4.33 9.87
CA PHE A 158 -3.18 4.97 10.94
C PHE A 158 -3.47 6.48 11.02
N ILE A 159 -3.44 7.18 9.89
CA ILE A 159 -3.71 8.62 9.86
C ILE A 159 -5.18 8.92 10.16
N ALA A 160 -6.11 8.13 9.62
CA ALA A 160 -7.52 8.28 9.95
C ALA A 160 -7.76 8.17 11.45
N LEU A 161 -7.14 7.18 12.12
CA LEU A 161 -7.20 7.04 13.58
C LEU A 161 -6.61 8.25 14.30
N LEU A 162 -5.44 8.75 13.88
CA LEU A 162 -4.82 9.94 14.47
C LEU A 162 -5.69 11.19 14.34
N MET A 163 -6.23 11.45 13.15
CA MET A 163 -7.05 12.64 12.89
C MET A 163 -8.40 12.55 13.60
N SER A 164 -9.08 11.40 13.54
CA SER A 164 -10.32 11.19 14.29
C SER A 164 -10.10 11.24 15.81
N GLY A 165 -8.93 10.81 16.30
CA GLY A 165 -8.58 10.89 17.72
C GLY A 165 -8.63 12.32 18.27
N THR A 166 -8.14 13.31 17.52
CA THR A 166 -8.21 14.73 17.94
C THR A 166 -9.64 15.25 18.08
N LEU A 167 -10.56 14.70 17.28
CA LEU A 167 -11.99 15.08 17.24
C LEU A 167 -12.72 14.61 18.51
N PHE A 168 -12.26 13.54 19.15
CA PHE A 168 -12.87 13.00 20.38
C PHE A 168 -12.26 13.54 21.66
N ILE A 169 -11.08 14.17 21.58
CA ILE A 169 -10.39 14.74 22.75
C ILE A 169 -10.72 16.23 22.91
N SER A 170 -10.88 16.96 21.80
CA SER A 170 -11.18 18.39 21.84
C SER A 170 -12.68 18.62 22.04
N LYS A 171 -13.08 19.19 23.18
CA LYS A 171 -14.47 19.65 23.39
C LYS A 171 -14.71 20.92 22.59
N SER A 172 -15.64 20.88 21.65
CA SER A 172 -15.98 22.02 20.80
C SER A 172 -16.88 23.05 21.51
N GLY A 173 -17.46 22.68 22.65
CA GLY A 173 -18.38 23.54 23.41
C GLY A 173 -19.80 23.60 22.84
N GLN A 174 -20.09 22.83 21.78
CA GLN A 174 -21.43 22.63 21.23
C GLN A 174 -21.93 21.21 21.52
N GLU A 175 -23.03 21.09 22.28
CA GLU A 175 -23.59 19.80 22.74
C GLU A 175 -23.98 18.86 21.59
N MET A 176 -24.31 19.39 20.40
CA MET A 176 -24.69 18.59 19.22
C MET A 176 -23.51 17.89 18.53
N VAL A 177 -22.33 18.51 18.56
CA VAL A 177 -21.11 17.99 17.92
C VAL A 177 -20.35 17.05 18.86
N ASP A 178 -20.39 17.35 20.17
CA ASP A 178 -19.75 16.54 21.21
C ASP A 178 -20.58 15.27 21.57
N HIS A 179 -21.74 15.05 20.93
CA HIS A 179 -22.60 13.91 21.24
C HIS A 179 -21.98 12.57 20.78
N PRO A 180 -21.92 11.53 21.63
CA PRO A 180 -21.29 10.22 21.32
C PRO A 180 -21.95 9.42 20.18
N ILE A 181 -23.06 9.93 19.62
CA ILE A 181 -23.78 9.30 18.50
C ILE A 181 -22.94 9.37 17.21
N TRP A 182 -22.15 10.42 17.03
CA TRP A 182 -21.29 10.57 15.84
C TRP A 182 -20.21 9.48 15.76
N ILE A 183 -19.71 9.00 16.91
CA ILE A 183 -18.78 7.85 16.97
C ILE A 183 -19.44 6.60 16.40
N VAL A 184 -20.69 6.35 16.81
CA VAL A 184 -21.46 5.18 16.37
C VAL A 184 -21.79 5.26 14.87
N ILE A 185 -22.14 6.44 14.37
CA ILE A 185 -22.39 6.67 12.94
C ILE A 185 -21.12 6.44 12.12
N ILE A 186 -19.98 6.99 12.54
CA ILE A 186 -18.69 6.80 11.85
C ILE A 186 -18.30 5.32 11.82
N LEU A 187 -18.41 4.61 12.94
CA LEU A 187 -18.15 3.16 13.00
C LEU A 187 -19.11 2.37 12.11
N GLY A 188 -20.39 2.75 12.07
CA GLY A 188 -21.39 2.21 11.16
C GLY A 188 -21.00 2.39 9.69
N CYS A 189 -20.56 3.58 9.29
CA CYS A 189 -20.10 3.86 7.94
C CYS A 189 -18.85 3.04 7.56
N ILE A 190 -17.87 2.93 8.47
CA ILE A 190 -16.65 2.15 8.23
C ILE A 190 -17.00 0.67 8.00
N THR A 191 -17.86 0.09 8.84
CA THR A 191 -18.26 -1.32 8.71
C THR A 191 -19.07 -1.58 7.44
N LEU A 192 -19.97 -0.66 7.05
CA LEU A 192 -20.72 -0.74 5.80
C LEU A 192 -19.82 -0.62 4.55
N CYS A 193 -18.86 0.30 4.56
CA CYS A 193 -17.88 0.44 3.48
C CYS A 193 -17.02 -0.82 3.35
N GLY A 194 -16.52 -1.36 4.47
CA GLY A 194 -15.76 -2.60 4.50
C GLY A 194 -16.56 -3.80 3.98
N PHE A 195 -17.82 -3.92 4.41
CA PHE A 195 -18.70 -5.01 3.97
C PHE A 195 -19.05 -4.91 2.47
N SER A 196 -19.27 -3.70 1.97
CA SER A 196 -19.56 -3.46 0.55
C SER A 196 -18.36 -3.80 -0.33
N ASN A 197 -17.16 -3.38 0.05
CA ASN A 197 -15.92 -3.73 -0.65
C ASN A 197 -15.67 -5.24 -0.62
N TYR A 198 -15.81 -5.89 0.54
CA TYR A 198 -15.67 -7.35 0.64
C TYR A 198 -16.64 -8.08 -0.30
N LYS A 199 -17.90 -7.65 -0.35
CA LYS A 199 -18.92 -8.25 -1.22
C LYS A 199 -18.61 -8.02 -2.70
N ALA A 200 -18.08 -6.85 -3.07
CA ALA A 200 -17.65 -6.54 -4.43
C ALA A 200 -16.47 -7.42 -4.87
N THR A 201 -15.40 -7.49 -4.07
CA THR A 201 -14.21 -8.31 -4.37
C THR A 201 -14.54 -9.81 -4.41
N ARG A 202 -15.49 -10.29 -3.60
CA ARG A 202 -15.93 -11.69 -3.66
C ARG A 202 -16.72 -12.00 -4.93
N LYS A 203 -17.47 -11.03 -5.46
CA LYS A 203 -18.26 -11.18 -6.68
C LYS A 203 -17.35 -11.19 -7.91
N GLU A 204 -16.33 -10.34 -7.92
CA GLU A 204 -15.31 -10.26 -8.98
C GLU A 204 -14.47 -11.54 -9.07
N ASN A 205 -14.05 -12.12 -7.94
CA ASN A 205 -13.32 -13.40 -7.90
C ASN A 205 -14.22 -14.65 -8.11
N SER A 206 -15.53 -14.48 -8.32
CA SER A 206 -16.48 -15.58 -8.54
C SER A 206 -17.05 -15.62 -9.96
N LEU A 207 -16.61 -14.71 -10.83
CA LEU A 207 -16.83 -14.69 -12.27
C LEU A 207 -15.61 -15.28 -12.97
#